data_AF-A0A9D4IWI8-F1
#
_entry.id   AF-A0A9D4IWI8-F1
#
_cell.length_a   1.000
_cell.length_b   1.000
_cell.length_c   1.000
_cell.angle_alpha   90.00
_cell.angle_beta   90.00
_cell.angle_gamma   90.00
#
_symmetry.space_group_name_H-M   'P 1'
#
loop_
_entity.id
_entity.type
_entity.pdbx_description
1 polymer ?
#
loop_
_entity_poly.entity_id
_entity_poly.type
_entity_poly.pdbx_seq_one_letter_code
_entity_poly.pdbx_strand_id
1 'polypeptide(L)' 'MSSFYKVKGTRYSIDRDFPLEIRLARKLLWQDFHDLKSKHPKSKVQKVYPAKLGLDDAGDPR' A
#
# COMPACT_ATOMS: atom_id res chain seq x y z
N MET A 1 -8.18 -8.79 7.31
CA MET A 1 -8.27 -7.50 6.61
C MET A 1 -8.24 -7.77 5.12
N SER A 2 -9.40 -7.77 4.47
CA SER A 2 -9.57 -7.89 3.02
C SER A 2 -9.16 -6.58 2.34
N SER A 3 -8.32 -6.68 1.31
CA SER A 3 -7.72 -5.54 0.62
C SER A 3 -8.60 -5.11 -0.55
N PHE A 4 -9.77 -4.57 -0.24
CA PHE A 4 -10.73 -4.14 -1.24
C PHE A 4 -10.26 -2.91 -2.01
N TYR A 5 -10.25 -2.98 -3.35
CA TYR A 5 -10.11 -1.83 -4.23
C TYR A 5 -11.49 -1.31 -4.64
N LYS A 6 -11.86 -0.11 -4.20
CA LYS A 6 -13.13 0.50 -4.58
C LYS A 6 -13.06 1.04 -6.01
N VAL A 7 -14.01 0.65 -6.85
CA VAL A 7 -14.11 1.17 -8.23
C VAL A 7 -14.68 2.58 -8.17
N LYS A 8 -13.94 3.56 -8.72
CA LYS A 8 -14.27 4.99 -8.66
C LYS A 8 -15.67 5.25 -9.22
N GLY A 9 -16.47 6.03 -8.49
CA GLY A 9 -17.84 6.36 -8.89
C GLY A 9 -18.89 5.27 -8.64
N THR A 10 -18.49 4.13 -8.08
CA THR A 10 -19.42 3.02 -7.79
C THR A 10 -19.41 2.63 -6.31
N ARG A 11 -20.40 1.84 -5.90
CA ARG A 11 -20.44 1.18 -4.59
C ARG A 11 -19.69 -0.16 -4.58
N TYR A 12 -19.17 -0.60 -5.72
CA TYR A 12 -18.51 -1.89 -5.84
C TYR A 12 -17.05 -1.84 -5.37
N SER A 13 -16.62 -2.94 -4.77
CA SER A 13 -15.25 -3.18 -4.36
C SER A 13 -14.75 -4.50 -4.94
N ILE A 14 -13.54 -4.48 -5.49
CA ILE A 14 -12.84 -5.67 -5.98
C ILE A 14 -12.01 -6.20 -4.82
N ASP A 15 -12.28 -7.41 -4.37
CA ASP A 15 -11.35 -8.09 -3.47
C ASP A 15 -10.10 -8.48 -4.26
N ARG A 16 -8.94 -8.14 -3.71
CA ARG A 16 -7.68 -8.61 -4.28
C ARG A 16 -7.34 -9.88 -3.53
N ASP A 17 -7.73 -11.03 -4.09
CA ASP A 17 -7.32 -12.36 -3.64
C ASP A 17 -5.81 -12.54 -3.84
N PHE A 18 -5.05 -11.91 -2.96
CA PHE A 18 -3.61 -12.09 -2.91
C PHE A 18 -3.30 -13.48 -2.34
N PRO A 19 -2.32 -14.20 -2.94
CA PRO A 19 -1.73 -15.39 -2.32
C PRO A 19 -1.32 -15.14 -0.87
N LEU A 20 -1.37 -16.21 -0.06
CA LEU A 20 -1.14 -16.13 1.38
C LEU A 20 0.23 -15.50 1.71
N GLU A 21 1.24 -15.82 0.92
CA GLU A 21 2.62 -15.34 1.05
C GLU A 21 2.66 -13.81 0.93
N ILE A 22 1.94 -13.26 -0.06
CA ILE A 22 1.87 -11.81 -0.28
C ILE A 22 1.11 -11.12 0.86
N ARG A 23 0.05 -11.75 1.37
CA ARG A 23 -0.68 -11.25 2.55
C ARG A 23 0.21 -11.18 3.78
N LEU A 24 0.99 -12.22 4.05
CA LEU A 24 1.91 -12.28 5.18
C LEU A 24 3.02 -11.23 5.05
N ALA A 25 3.65 -11.15 3.87
CA ALA A 25 4.68 -10.14 3.60
C ALA A 25 4.15 -8.70 3.79
N ARG A 26 2.93 -8.41 3.33
CA ARG A 26 2.28 -7.10 3.53
C ARG A 26 1.98 -6.77 4.99
N LYS A 27 1.75 -7.79 5.83
CA LYS A 27 1.54 -7.61 7.27
C LYS A 27 2.84 -7.22 7.96
N LEU A 28 3.98 -7.81 7.57
CA LEU A 28 5.30 -7.45 8.09
C LEU A 28 5.65 -5.99 7.77
N LEU A 29 5.39 -5.56 6.54
CA LEU A 29 5.60 -4.17 6.09
C LEU A 29 4.70 -3.13 6.76
N TRP A 30 3.78 -3.53 7.65
CA TRP A 30 2.92 -2.57 8.34
C TRP A 30 3.69 -1.68 9.31
N GLN A 31 4.69 -2.24 10.00
CA GLN A 31 5.54 -1.45 10.89
C GLN A 31 6.35 -0.42 10.09
N ASP A 32 7.06 -0.90 9.06
CA ASP A 32 7.86 -0.05 8.17
C ASP A 32 7.02 1.03 7.49
N PHE A 33 5.76 0.74 7.14
CA PHE A 33 4.84 1.73 6.57
C PHE A 33 4.60 2.90 7.53
N HIS A 34 4.32 2.62 8.80
CA HIS A 34 4.08 3.66 9.81
C HIS A 34 5.35 4.45 10.11
N ASP A 35 6.48 3.77 10.21
CA ASP A 35 7.76 4.41 10.43
C ASP A 35 8.12 5.35 9.27
N LEU A 36 7.92 4.91 8.02
CA LEU A 36 8.16 5.74 6.83
C LEU A 36 7.19 6.92 6.77
N LYS A 37 5.92 6.72 7.12
CA LYS A 37 4.91 7.79 7.14
C LYS A 37 5.16 8.81 8.24
N SER A 38 5.68 8.37 9.38
CA SER A 38 6.10 9.23 10.49
C SER A 38 7.31 10.08 10.09
N LYS A 39 8.30 9.50 9.42
CA LYS A 39 9.49 10.20 8.92
C LYS A 39 9.16 11.17 7.77
N HIS A 40 8.23 10.80 6.90
CA HIS A 40 7.84 11.57 5.71
C HIS A 40 6.34 11.89 5.73
N PRO A 41 5.87 12.79 6.61
CA PRO A 41 4.43 13.04 6.80
C PRO A 41 3.76 13.61 5.54
N LYS A 42 4.50 14.41 4.77
CA LYS A 42 4.01 15.07 3.54
C LYS A 42 4.05 14.15 2.31
N SER A 43 4.85 13.09 2.35
CA SER A 43 5.06 12.20 1.20
C SER A 43 4.01 11.09 1.16
N LYS A 44 3.70 10.61 -0.03
CA LYS A 44 2.68 9.57 -0.22
C LYS A 44 3.33 8.20 -0.10
N VAL A 45 3.10 7.52 1.03
CA VAL A 45 3.55 6.13 1.23
C VAL A 45 2.47 5.19 0.74
N GLN A 46 2.82 4.24 -0.14
CA GLN A 46 1.88 3.30 -0.73
C GLN A 46 2.41 1.86 -0.68
N LYS A 47 1.53 0.88 -0.43
CA LYS A 47 1.87 -0.55 -0.57
C LYS A 47 1.64 -1.01 -2.02
N VAL A 48 2.72 -1.25 -2.75
CA VAL A 48 2.71 -1.71 -4.15
C VAL A 48 2.73 -3.24 -4.20
N TYR A 49 2.17 -3.82 -5.26
CA TYR A 49 2.25 -5.27 -5.51
C TYR A 49 3.72 -5.67 -5.80
N PRO A 50 4.18 -6.87 -5.37
CA PRO A 50 3.47 -7.82 -4.50
C PRO A 50 3.41 -7.36 -3.03
N ALA A 51 4.55 -7.01 -2.45
CA ALA A 51 4.66 -6.49 -1.09
C ALA A 51 5.85 -5.51 -1.05
N LYS A 52 5.66 -4.30 -1.57
CA LYS A 52 6.69 -3.24 -1.58
C LYS A 52 6.13 -1.95 -1.01
N LEU A 53 6.99 -1.14 -0.39
CA LEU A 53 6.65 0.23 -0.02
C LEU A 53 7.19 1.18 -1.09
N GLY A 54 6.30 1.98 -1.66
CA GLY A 54 6.66 3.11 -2.51
C GLY A 54 6.51 4.40 -1.71
N LEU A 55 7.47 5.30 -1.87
CA LEU A 55 7.42 6.67 -1.36
C LEU A 55 7.37 7.58 -2.59
N ASP A 56 6.22 8.21 -2.83
CA ASP A 56 6.19 9.34 -3.77
C ASP A 56 6.67 10.56 -2.97
N ASP A 57 7.98 10.78 -2.95
CA ASP A 57 8.50 12.11 -2.68
C ASP A 57 8.16 12.98 -3.89
N ALA A 58 7.61 14.16 -3.64
CA ALA A 58 7.26 15.13 -4.69
C ALA A 58 8.52 15.75 -5.35
N GLY A 59 9.48 14.92 -5.75
CA GLY A 59 10.81 15.31 -6.20
C GLY A 59 11.62 14.28 -6.99
N ASP A 60 11.06 13.17 -7.47
CA ASP A 60 11.75 12.31 -8.45
C ASP A 60 10.89 12.10 -9.71
N PRO A 61 11.23 12.74 -10.85
CA PRO A 61 10.60 12.51 -12.14
C PRO A 61 11.36 11.39 -12.86
N ARG A 62 10.90 10.14 -12.74
CA ARG A 62 11.32 9.04 -13.61
C ARG A 62 10.15 8.13 -13.95
#